data_AF-A0A060CB10-F1
#
_entry.id   AF-A0A060CB10-F1
#
_cell.length_a   1.000
_cell.length_b   1.000
_cell.length_c   1.000
_cell.angle_alpha   90.00
_cell.angle_beta   90.00
_cell.angle_gamma   90.00
#
_symmetry.space_group_name_H-M   'P 1'
#
loop_
_entity.id
_entity.type
_entity.pdbx_description
1 polymer ?
#
loop_
_entity_poly.entity_id
_entity_poly.type
_entity_poly.pdbx_seq_one_letter_code
_entity_poly.pdbx_strand_id
1 'polypeptide(L)'
;DLSGTACPPDIADIILRTRLAFASGDMSRVPYWRMPEEVDAITDIPYIDDGVRGHLLDVYLPHDAVVRGGHSLPVFVDIHGGGFVYGYKELNRNFCVQLADRGFAVVSLNYRPAPQTDFIGQLRDIAAAFSWMDAHLADYPVDARRVFLTGDSAGGTLALY
;
A
#
# COMPACT_ATOMS: atom_id res chain seq x y z
N ASP A 1 1.62 -12.55 15.32
CA ASP A 1 1.33 -13.92 15.78
C ASP A 1 1.45 -14.87 14.58
N LEU A 2 2.23 -15.95 14.70
CA LEU A 2 2.40 -16.98 13.66
C LEU A 2 1.64 -18.27 14.02
N SER A 3 0.97 -18.30 15.18
CA SER A 3 0.21 -19.45 15.66
C SER A 3 -1.05 -19.64 14.81
N GLY A 4 -0.96 -20.52 13.81
CA GLY A 4 -2.06 -20.79 12.88
C GLY A 4 -1.63 -20.92 11.41
N THR A 5 -0.41 -20.52 11.07
CA THR A 5 0.14 -20.76 9.72
C THR A 5 0.82 -22.12 9.66
N ALA A 6 0.63 -22.88 8.56
CA ALA A 6 1.32 -24.15 8.31
C ALA A 6 2.83 -23.98 8.01
N CYS A 7 3.44 -22.92 8.54
CA CYS A 7 4.83 -22.53 8.32
C CYS A 7 5.76 -23.40 9.17
N PRO A 8 6.78 -24.05 8.58
CA PRO A 8 7.79 -24.79 9.34
C PRO A 8 8.48 -23.89 10.40
N PRO A 9 8.82 -24.42 11.60
CA PRO A 9 9.37 -23.61 12.68
C PRO A 9 10.68 -22.87 12.35
N ASP A 10 11.55 -23.49 11.54
CA ASP A 10 12.80 -22.90 11.05
C ASP A 10 12.53 -21.72 10.11
N ILE A 11 11.56 -21.85 9.20
CA ILE A 11 11.13 -20.76 8.32
C ILE A 11 10.45 -19.65 9.13
N ALA A 12 9.64 -20.00 10.13
CA ALA A 12 9.00 -19.04 11.01
C ALA A 12 10.02 -18.18 11.79
N ASP A 13 11.11 -18.78 12.29
CA ASP A 13 12.22 -18.07 12.95
C ASP A 13 12.94 -17.11 11.99
N ILE A 14 13.23 -17.56 10.76
CA ILE A 14 13.82 -16.71 9.72
C ILE A 14 12.92 -15.50 9.43
N ILE A 15 11.62 -15.74 9.20
CA ILE A 15 10.65 -14.66 8.95
C ILE A 15 10.60 -13.68 10.12
N LEU A 16 10.58 -14.18 11.35
CA LEU A 16 10.56 -13.32 12.54
C LEU A 16 11.82 -12.45 12.64
N ARG A 17 13.01 -13.03 12.44
CA ARG A 17 14.28 -12.28 12.45
C ARG A 17 14.31 -11.23 11.36
N THR A 18 13.87 -11.57 10.15
CA THR A 18 13.79 -10.63 9.03
C THR A 18 12.84 -9.48 9.33
N ARG A 19 11.65 -9.76 9.88
CA ARG A 19 10.69 -8.72 10.32
C ARG A 19 11.30 -7.78 11.35
N LEU A 20 11.98 -8.32 12.37
CA LEU A 20 12.60 -7.52 13.42
C LEU A 20 13.74 -6.63 12.89
N ALA A 21 14.55 -7.16 11.98
CA ALA A 21 15.62 -6.41 11.33
C ALA A 21 15.06 -5.26 10.48
N PHE A 22 14.06 -5.53 9.64
CA PHE A 22 13.42 -4.50 8.81
C PHE A 22 12.69 -3.45 9.65
N ALA A 23 11.93 -3.88 10.67
CA ALA A 23 11.28 -2.96 11.61
C ALA A 23 12.29 -2.02 12.27
N SER A 24 13.44 -2.54 12.72
CA SER A 24 14.48 -1.71 13.33
C SER A 24 15.04 -0.66 12.37
N GLY A 25 15.16 -0.97 11.08
CA GLY A 25 15.52 -0.02 10.04
C GLY A 25 14.47 1.06 9.84
N ASP A 26 13.20 0.68 9.70
CA ASP A 26 12.10 1.61 9.42
C ASP A 26 11.72 2.50 10.60
N MET A 27 11.95 2.05 11.84
CA MET A 27 11.71 2.85 13.05
C MET A 27 12.47 4.18 13.02
N SER A 28 13.62 4.24 12.33
CA SER A 28 14.37 5.49 12.15
C SER A 28 13.61 6.55 11.31
N ARG A 29 12.63 6.13 10.50
CA ARG A 29 11.85 6.98 9.60
C ARG A 29 10.61 7.57 10.28
N VAL A 30 10.12 6.92 11.34
CA VAL A 30 8.90 7.29 12.09
C VAL A 30 8.89 8.76 12.55
N PRO A 31 9.97 9.32 13.11
CA PRO A 31 9.96 10.72 13.56
C PRO A 31 9.79 11.74 12.43
N TYR A 32 10.03 11.33 11.18
CA TYR A 32 9.90 12.17 10.00
C TYR A 32 8.53 12.04 9.32
N TRP A 33 7.60 11.28 9.91
CA TRP A 33 6.25 11.16 9.39
C TRP A 33 5.50 12.47 9.52
N ARG A 34 4.96 12.95 8.39
CA ARG A 34 4.18 14.19 8.32
C ARG A 34 3.05 14.04 7.32
N MET A 35 1.92 14.61 7.68
CA MET A 35 0.79 14.83 6.77
C MET A 35 0.71 16.34 6.54
N PRO A 36 1.00 16.84 5.33
CA PRO A 36 0.75 18.23 4.94
C PRO A 36 -0.73 18.57 5.10
N GLU A 37 -1.04 19.83 5.38
CA GLU A 37 -2.44 20.30 5.46
C GLU A 37 -3.13 20.27 4.08
N GLU A 38 -2.31 20.28 3.02
CA GLU A 38 -2.70 20.29 1.63
C GLU A 38 -3.04 18.90 1.07
N VAL A 39 -2.96 17.85 1.89
CA VAL A 39 -3.27 16.48 1.48
C VAL A 39 -4.38 15.92 2.36
N ASP A 40 -5.42 15.40 1.72
CA ASP A 40 -6.45 14.60 2.37
C ASP A 40 -6.08 13.11 2.28
N ALA A 41 -6.31 12.37 3.36
CA ALA A 41 -6.15 10.91 3.39
C ALA A 41 -7.47 10.24 3.74
N ILE A 42 -7.87 9.28 2.93
CA ILE A 42 -8.97 8.36 3.20
C ILE A 42 -8.33 7.00 3.43
N THR A 43 -8.33 6.55 4.68
CA THR A 43 -7.50 5.43 5.11
C THR A 43 -8.30 4.17 5.42
N ASP A 44 -7.62 3.03 5.36
CA ASP A 44 -8.13 1.71 5.76
C ASP A 44 -9.41 1.31 5.00
N ILE A 45 -9.45 1.64 3.71
CA ILE A 45 -10.52 1.22 2.79
C ILE A 45 -10.34 -0.26 2.49
N PRO A 46 -11.33 -1.14 2.77
CA PRO A 46 -11.26 -2.54 2.40
C PRO A 46 -11.47 -2.72 0.90
N TYR A 47 -10.46 -3.26 0.21
CA TYR A 47 -10.64 -3.72 -1.17
C TYR A 47 -11.17 -5.16 -1.23
N ILE A 48 -11.07 -5.89 -0.10
CA ILE A 48 -11.88 -7.07 0.22
C ILE A 48 -12.41 -6.84 1.64
N ASP A 49 -13.74 -6.90 1.81
CA ASP A 49 -14.39 -6.67 3.12
C ASP A 49 -14.44 -7.95 3.96
N ASP A 50 -13.27 -8.42 4.39
CA ASP A 50 -13.09 -9.64 5.20
C ASP A 50 -12.39 -9.41 6.54
N GLY A 51 -12.13 -8.13 6.88
CA GLY A 51 -11.42 -7.73 8.09
C GLY A 51 -9.92 -8.07 8.11
N VAL A 52 -9.36 -8.55 7.00
CA VAL A 52 -7.92 -8.85 6.90
C VAL A 52 -7.17 -7.56 6.60
N ARG A 53 -6.23 -7.17 7.47
CA ARG A 53 -5.41 -5.97 7.29
C ARG A 53 -4.67 -5.94 5.94
N GLY A 54 -4.25 -7.12 5.47
CA GLY A 54 -3.63 -7.30 4.16
C GLY A 54 -4.50 -6.84 2.99
N HIS A 55 -5.82 -6.68 3.19
CA HIS A 55 -6.79 -6.30 2.17
C HIS A 55 -7.28 -4.84 2.27
N LEU A 56 -6.49 -3.97 2.88
CA LEU A 56 -6.79 -2.56 3.03
C LEU A 56 -5.93 -1.70 2.09
N LEU A 57 -6.45 -0.57 1.64
CA LEU A 57 -5.71 0.47 0.95
C LEU A 57 -6.02 1.85 1.53
N ASP A 58 -5.14 2.81 1.24
CA ASP A 58 -5.34 4.23 1.49
C ASP A 58 -5.40 4.99 0.17
N VAL A 59 -6.19 6.06 0.14
CA VAL A 59 -6.20 7.04 -0.95
C VAL A 59 -5.75 8.39 -0.41
N TYR A 60 -4.72 8.97 -1.03
CA TYR A 60 -4.18 10.29 -0.73
C TYR A 60 -4.49 11.24 -1.89
N LEU A 61 -5.03 12.42 -1.58
CA LEU A 61 -5.48 13.40 -2.57
C LEU A 61 -4.98 14.80 -2.21
N PRO A 62 -4.62 15.64 -3.19
CA PRO A 62 -4.51 17.08 -2.99
C PRO A 62 -5.85 17.65 -2.49
N HIS A 63 -5.81 18.44 -1.42
CA HIS A 63 -7.00 19.00 -0.77
C HIS A 63 -7.81 19.91 -1.73
N ASP A 64 -7.12 20.67 -2.59
CA ASP A 64 -7.76 21.54 -3.56
C ASP A 64 -8.59 20.79 -4.61
N ALA A 65 -8.15 19.60 -5.01
CA ALA A 65 -8.88 18.73 -5.93
C ALA A 65 -10.18 18.19 -5.33
N VAL A 66 -10.18 17.90 -4.02
CA VAL A 66 -11.36 17.48 -3.26
C VAL A 66 -12.37 18.62 -3.16
N VAL A 67 -11.91 19.85 -2.89
CA VAL A 67 -12.78 21.00 -2.62
C VAL A 67 -13.27 21.70 -3.89
N ARG A 68 -12.45 21.81 -4.95
CA ARG A 68 -12.71 22.69 -6.10
C ARG A 68 -13.31 22.02 -7.32
N GLY A 69 -13.60 20.71 -7.28
CA GLY A 69 -14.44 20.01 -8.25
C GLY A 69 -14.13 20.37 -9.72
N GLY A 70 -12.95 19.98 -10.21
CA GLY A 70 -12.52 20.31 -11.57
C GLY A 70 -11.15 19.79 -12.02
N HIS A 71 -10.34 19.24 -11.11
CA HIS A 71 -9.05 18.65 -11.43
C HIS A 71 -9.18 17.12 -11.51
N SER A 72 -8.94 16.56 -12.70
CA SER A 72 -8.82 15.11 -12.89
C SER A 72 -7.34 14.74 -12.77
N LEU A 73 -6.99 14.13 -11.64
CA LEU A 73 -5.61 13.90 -11.23
C LEU A 73 -5.03 12.63 -11.87
N PRO A 74 -3.78 12.63 -12.37
CA PRO A 74 -3.07 11.38 -12.60
C PRO A 74 -2.95 10.56 -11.32
N VAL A 75 -3.01 9.23 -11.44
CA VAL A 75 -3.02 8.30 -10.32
C VAL A 75 -1.68 7.58 -10.22
N PHE A 76 -1.08 7.57 -9.04
CA PHE A 76 -0.04 6.61 -8.67
C PHE A 76 -0.67 5.48 -7.85
N VAL A 77 -0.32 4.25 -8.19
CA VAL A 77 -0.59 3.07 -7.36
C VAL A 77 0.75 2.61 -6.78
N ASP A 78 0.87 2.60 -5.46
CA ASP A 78 2.08 2.20 -4.74
C ASP A 78 1.92 0.82 -4.08
N ILE A 79 2.90 -0.05 -4.35
CA ILE A 79 3.03 -1.37 -3.74
C ILE A 79 4.28 -1.36 -2.86
N HIS A 80 4.09 -1.48 -1.55
CA HIS A 80 5.18 -1.39 -0.60
C HIS A 80 6.14 -2.59 -0.64
N GLY A 81 7.41 -2.34 -0.30
CA GLY A 81 8.43 -3.36 -0.07
C GLY A 81 8.24 -4.13 1.23
N GLY A 82 9.33 -4.73 1.74
CA GLY A 82 9.31 -5.55 2.96
C GLY A 82 9.57 -7.04 2.75
N GLY A 83 10.24 -7.38 1.64
CA GLY A 83 10.76 -8.74 1.40
C GLY A 83 9.68 -9.82 1.39
N PHE A 84 8.45 -9.48 0.98
CA PHE A 84 7.28 -10.36 0.94
C PHE A 84 6.79 -10.87 2.32
N VAL A 85 7.47 -10.51 3.41
CA VAL A 85 7.24 -11.07 4.75
C VAL A 85 6.92 -10.02 5.79
N TYR A 86 7.07 -8.74 5.47
CA TYR A 86 7.02 -7.63 6.42
C TYR A 86 6.33 -6.42 5.82
N GLY A 87 5.75 -5.60 6.70
CA GLY A 87 5.21 -4.31 6.34
C GLY A 87 3.77 -4.33 5.90
N TYR A 88 3.27 -3.10 5.78
CA TYR A 88 1.97 -2.70 5.25
C TYR A 88 2.20 -1.32 4.60
N LYS A 89 1.19 -0.78 3.91
CA LYS A 89 1.15 0.51 3.21
C LYS A 89 1.74 1.69 3.99
N GLU A 90 1.69 1.65 5.33
CA GLU A 90 2.28 2.69 6.17
C GLU A 90 3.81 2.83 5.98
N LEU A 91 4.51 1.79 5.50
CA LEU A 91 5.93 1.86 5.16
C LEU A 91 6.25 2.96 4.15
N ASN A 92 5.36 3.14 3.17
CA ASN A 92 5.52 4.10 2.09
C ASN A 92 4.67 5.35 2.26
N ARG A 93 4.04 5.56 3.44
CA ARG A 93 3.15 6.71 3.67
C ARG A 93 3.80 8.04 3.31
N ASN A 94 5.03 8.30 3.76
CA ASN A 94 5.72 9.56 3.44
C ASN A 94 5.95 9.74 1.94
N PHE A 95 6.26 8.67 1.22
CA PHE A 95 6.42 8.70 -0.23
C PHE A 95 5.08 9.02 -0.92
N CYS A 96 4.00 8.35 -0.51
CA CYS A 96 2.67 8.56 -1.06
C CYS A 96 2.16 9.97 -0.80
N VAL A 97 2.31 10.47 0.41
CA VAL A 97 1.91 11.83 0.80
C VAL A 97 2.70 12.89 0.02
N GLN A 98 4.00 12.68 -0.20
CA GLN A 98 4.81 13.61 -1.00
C GLN A 98 4.44 13.61 -2.49
N LEU A 99 3.96 12.50 -3.03
CA LEU A 99 3.40 12.47 -4.38
C LEU A 99 2.05 13.20 -4.41
N ALA A 100 1.21 13.00 -3.40
CA ALA A 100 -0.07 13.70 -3.32
C ALA A 100 0.10 15.23 -3.22
N ASP A 101 1.02 15.69 -2.38
CA ASP A 101 1.41 17.11 -2.25
C ASP A 101 1.90 17.73 -3.58
N ARG A 102 2.34 16.91 -4.54
CA ARG A 102 2.77 17.34 -5.88
C ARG A 102 1.64 17.32 -6.93
N GLY A 103 0.40 17.10 -6.53
CA GLY A 103 -0.76 17.14 -7.43
C GLY A 103 -1.10 15.79 -8.08
N PHE A 104 -0.82 14.68 -7.41
CA PHE A 104 -1.21 13.33 -7.86
C PHE A 104 -2.25 12.73 -6.91
N ALA A 105 -3.18 11.94 -7.42
CA ALA A 105 -3.90 11.01 -6.57
C ALA A 105 -3.00 9.80 -6.31
N VAL A 106 -2.96 9.29 -5.08
CA VAL A 106 -2.11 8.14 -4.74
C VAL A 106 -2.92 7.08 -4.02
N VAL A 107 -2.94 5.87 -4.57
CA VAL A 107 -3.49 4.68 -3.92
C VAL A 107 -2.33 3.86 -3.38
N SER A 108 -2.28 3.63 -2.07
CA SER A 108 -1.27 2.78 -1.43
C SER A 108 -1.95 1.55 -0.85
N LEU A 109 -1.60 0.36 -1.32
CA LEU A 109 -2.31 -0.87 -0.99
C LEU A 109 -1.48 -1.80 -0.10
N ASN A 110 -2.17 -2.53 0.78
CA ASN A 110 -1.62 -3.70 1.43
C ASN A 110 -1.73 -4.94 0.54
N TYR A 111 -0.89 -5.92 0.84
CA TYR A 111 -1.07 -7.32 0.50
C TYR A 111 -0.73 -8.16 1.72
N ARG A 112 -1.16 -9.44 1.78
CA ARG A 112 -0.83 -10.30 2.92
C ARG A 112 0.66 -10.69 2.89
N PRO A 113 1.46 -10.39 3.92
CA PRO A 113 2.82 -10.87 3.99
C PRO A 113 2.87 -12.36 4.35
N ALA A 114 3.87 -13.09 3.84
CA ALA A 114 4.13 -14.45 4.29
C ALA A 114 4.40 -14.48 5.81
N PRO A 115 3.93 -15.51 6.53
CA PRO A 115 3.32 -16.74 6.02
C PRO A 115 1.78 -16.71 5.95
N GLN A 116 1.15 -15.54 5.95
CA GLN A 116 -0.32 -15.46 5.81
C GLN A 116 -0.78 -15.93 4.42
N THR A 117 0.05 -15.73 3.41
CA THR A 117 -0.14 -16.22 2.05
C THR A 117 1.21 -16.41 1.36
N ASP A 118 1.22 -17.05 0.20
CA ASP A 118 2.43 -17.23 -0.63
C ASP A 118 2.55 -16.14 -1.70
N PHE A 119 3.59 -16.20 -2.53
CA PHE A 119 3.82 -15.21 -3.60
C PHE A 119 2.62 -15.10 -4.56
N ILE A 120 1.96 -16.22 -4.90
CA ILE A 120 0.79 -16.20 -5.77
C ILE A 120 -0.40 -15.54 -5.08
N GLY A 121 -0.56 -15.78 -3.77
CA GLY A 121 -1.53 -15.09 -2.95
C GLY A 121 -1.31 -13.58 -2.89
N GLN A 122 -0.06 -13.12 -2.83
CA GLN A 122 0.26 -11.69 -2.87
C GLN A 122 -0.13 -11.05 -4.20
N LEU A 123 0.16 -11.73 -5.32
CA LEU A 123 -0.29 -11.28 -6.63
C LEU A 123 -1.83 -11.24 -6.73
N ARG A 124 -2.53 -12.21 -6.12
CA ARG A 124 -4.00 -12.22 -6.07
C ARG A 124 -4.54 -11.05 -5.25
N ASP A 125 -3.92 -10.72 -4.13
CA ASP A 125 -4.32 -9.59 -3.28
C ASP A 125 -4.16 -8.27 -4.06
N ILE A 126 -3.04 -8.10 -4.75
CA ILE A 126 -2.79 -6.93 -5.62
C ILE A 126 -3.83 -6.88 -6.75
N ALA A 127 -4.07 -7.99 -7.45
CA ALA A 127 -5.08 -8.04 -8.52
C ALA A 127 -6.50 -7.71 -8.01
N ALA A 128 -6.83 -8.11 -6.78
CA ALA A 128 -8.10 -7.76 -6.13
C ALA A 128 -8.16 -6.26 -5.83
N ALA A 129 -7.08 -5.64 -5.35
CA ALA A 129 -6.99 -4.20 -5.17
C ALA A 129 -7.16 -3.43 -6.51
N PHE A 130 -6.57 -3.94 -7.60
CA PHE A 130 -6.80 -3.37 -8.94
C PHE A 130 -8.24 -3.51 -9.42
N SER A 131 -8.88 -4.64 -9.13
CA SER A 131 -10.30 -4.83 -9.44
C SER A 131 -11.19 -3.85 -8.65
N TRP A 132 -10.83 -3.59 -7.39
CA TRP A 132 -11.50 -2.57 -6.59
C TRP A 132 -11.29 -1.18 -7.16
N MET A 133 -10.07 -0.83 -7.59
CA MET A 133 -9.76 0.46 -8.19
C MET A 133 -10.55 0.69 -9.50
N ASP A 134 -10.65 -0.32 -10.35
CA ASP A 134 -11.46 -0.24 -11.58
C ASP A 134 -12.93 0.09 -11.29
N ALA A 135 -13.47 -0.48 -10.21
CA ALA A 135 -14.86 -0.26 -9.81
C ALA A 135 -15.13 1.06 -9.07
N HIS A 136 -14.13 1.65 -8.39
CA HIS A 136 -14.36 2.77 -7.45
C HIS A 136 -13.57 4.04 -7.74
N LEU A 137 -12.51 4.00 -8.57
CA LEU A 137 -11.71 5.21 -8.82
C LEU A 137 -12.51 6.35 -9.48
N ALA A 138 -13.58 6.03 -10.20
CA ALA A 138 -14.48 7.03 -10.79
C ALA A 138 -15.21 7.90 -9.73
N ASP A 139 -15.26 7.47 -8.47
CA ASP A 139 -15.83 8.24 -7.35
C ASP A 139 -14.87 9.32 -6.82
N TYR A 140 -13.61 9.32 -7.31
CA TYR A 140 -12.56 10.25 -6.93
C TYR A 140 -12.25 11.24 -8.07
N PRO A 141 -11.63 12.40 -7.77
CA PRO A 141 -11.26 13.40 -8.78
C PRO A 141 -10.01 12.97 -9.57
N VAL A 142 -10.06 11.85 -10.30
CA VAL A 142 -8.90 11.24 -10.98
C VAL A 142 -9.11 11.06 -12.48
N ASP A 143 -8.02 10.92 -13.25
CA ASP A 143 -8.00 10.50 -14.66
C ASP A 143 -7.54 9.04 -14.73
N ALA A 144 -8.50 8.12 -14.83
CA ALA A 144 -8.21 6.68 -14.92
C ALA A 144 -7.41 6.27 -16.17
N ARG A 145 -7.18 7.18 -17.13
CA ARG A 145 -6.30 6.93 -18.29
C ARG A 145 -4.83 7.31 -18.01
N ARG A 146 -4.54 7.90 -16.86
CA ARG A 146 -3.21 8.38 -16.46
C ARG A 146 -2.78 7.71 -15.17
N VAL A 147 -2.62 6.39 -15.23
CA VAL A 147 -2.25 5.55 -14.10
C VAL A 147 -0.77 5.16 -14.20
N PHE A 148 -0.05 5.35 -13.11
CA PHE A 148 1.35 4.99 -12.94
C PHE A 148 1.45 3.96 -11.81
N LEU A 149 2.15 2.86 -12.07
CA LEU A 149 2.42 1.85 -11.05
C LEU A 149 3.84 2.04 -10.51
N THR A 150 3.97 2.00 -9.19
CA THR A 150 5.25 2.09 -8.49
C THR A 150 5.31 1.04 -7.38
N GLY A 151 6.54 0.65 -7.03
CA GLY A 151 6.79 -0.18 -5.88
C GLY A 151 8.29 -0.26 -5.60
N ASP A 152 8.64 -0.53 -4.35
CA ASP A 152 10.03 -0.64 -3.91
C ASP A 152 10.38 -2.09 -3.52
N SER A 153 11.58 -2.54 -3.87
CA SER A 153 12.09 -3.87 -3.46
C SER A 153 11.13 -5.02 -3.83
N ALA A 154 10.58 -5.72 -2.83
CA ALA A 154 9.55 -6.74 -3.02
C ALA A 154 8.29 -6.20 -3.71
N GLY A 155 7.86 -4.98 -3.38
CA GLY A 155 6.72 -4.32 -4.03
C GLY A 155 7.02 -3.97 -5.48
N GLY A 156 8.25 -3.57 -5.80
CA GLY A 156 8.69 -3.38 -7.18
C GLY A 156 8.73 -4.69 -7.97
N THR A 157 9.07 -5.80 -7.31
CA THR A 157 8.97 -7.14 -7.91
C THR A 157 7.51 -7.50 -8.18
N LEU A 158 6.62 -7.30 -7.21
CA LEU A 158 5.19 -7.58 -7.36
C LEU A 158 4.54 -6.71 -8.45
N ALA A 159 4.96 -5.45 -8.57
CA ALA A 159 4.49 -4.53 -9.61
C ALA A 159 4.89 -4.96 -11.04
N LEU A 160 5.94 -5.77 -11.18
CA LEU A 160 6.42 -6.24 -12.48
C LEU A 160 5.61 -7.43 -13.03
N TYR A 161 4.97 -8.21 -12.14
CA TYR A 161 4.21 -9.43 -12.48
C TYR A 161 2.73 -9.12 -12.69
#